data_AF-W4US17-F1
#
_entry.id   AF-W4US17-F1
#
_cell.length_a   1.000
_cell.length_b   1.000
_cell.length_c   1.000
_cell.angle_alpha   90.00
_cell.angle_beta   90.00
_cell.angle_gamma   90.00
#
_symmetry.space_group_name_H-M   'P 1'
#
loop_
_entity.id
_entity.type
_entity.pdbx_description
1 polymer ?
#
loop_
_entity_poly.entity_id
_entity_poly.type
_entity_poly.pdbx_seq_one_letter_code
_entity_poly.pdbx_strand_id
1 'polypeptide(L)'
;MNNLCKLVGIVLITMSALACTEDASYTAGVWNRRSDFDGLARNDAAGFTIGNKGYISGGYRGSKYSRLNDCWEYDIVNDYWTQCADMPVLPVMRQSDSRLAKKVISQPDTTVRPMVT
;
A
#
# COMPACT_ATOMS: atom_id res chain seq x y z
N MET A 1 53.08 -24.46 14.79
CA MET A 1 52.60 -23.09 15.11
C MET A 1 52.52 -22.16 13.89
N ASN A 2 53.51 -22.15 12.99
CA ASN A 2 53.61 -21.12 11.94
C ASN A 2 52.54 -21.19 10.83
N ASN A 3 52.04 -22.39 10.51
CA ASN A 3 51.06 -22.57 9.44
C ASN A 3 49.64 -22.23 9.89
N LEU A 4 49.35 -22.38 11.19
CA LEU A 4 48.07 -21.98 11.78
C LEU A 4 47.95 -20.45 11.84
N CYS A 5 49.01 -19.75 12.23
CA CYS A 5 49.03 -18.28 12.21
C CYS A 5 48.89 -17.70 10.79
N LYS A 6 49.47 -18.37 9.77
CA LYS A 6 49.29 -17.99 8.36
C LYS A 6 47.86 -18.21 7.87
N LEU A 7 47.25 -19.34 8.24
CA LEU A 7 45.87 -19.66 7.86
C LEU A 7 44.87 -18.69 8.52
N VAL A 8 45.06 -18.39 9.81
CA VAL A 8 44.24 -17.40 10.54
C VAL A 8 44.38 -16.01 9.93
N GLY A 9 45.60 -15.61 9.53
CA GLY A 9 45.83 -14.36 8.82
C GLY A 9 45.10 -14.27 7.47
N ILE A 10 45.11 -15.34 6.68
CA ILE A 10 44.42 -15.40 5.38
C ILE A 10 42.89 -15.39 5.56
N VAL A 11 42.37 -16.09 6.57
CA VAL A 11 40.93 -16.12 6.88
C VAL A 11 40.42 -14.75 7.36
N LEU A 12 41.21 -14.01 8.13
CA LEU A 12 40.85 -12.66 8.56
C LEU A 12 40.83 -11.66 7.39
N ILE A 13 41.80 -11.76 6.47
CA ILE A 13 41.88 -10.89 5.28
C ILE A 13 40.73 -11.17 4.29
N THR A 14 40.34 -12.44 4.13
CA THR A 14 39.22 -12.81 3.25
C THR A 14 37.87 -12.41 3.83
N MET A 15 37.68 -12.48 5.15
CA MET A 15 36.47 -11.98 5.82
C MET A 15 36.29 -10.46 5.69
N SER A 16 37.39 -9.70 5.71
CA SER A 16 37.34 -8.25 5.45
C SER A 16 37.08 -7.91 3.98
N ALA A 17 37.43 -8.79 3.03
CA ALA A 17 37.23 -8.55 1.60
C ALA A 17 35.81 -8.87 1.11
N LEU A 18 35.04 -9.68 1.86
CA LEU A 18 33.61 -9.91 1.62
C LEU A 18 32.72 -8.92 2.39
N ALA A 19 33.29 -8.10 3.28
CA ALA A 19 32.58 -7.08 4.03
C ALA A 19 32.42 -5.77 3.25
N CYS A 20 32.05 -5.84 1.97
CA CYS A 20 31.40 -4.70 1.33
C CYS A 20 29.93 -4.73 1.77
N THR A 21 29.64 -4.21 2.96
CA THR A 21 28.26 -3.80 3.22
C THR A 21 28.12 -2.46 2.54
N GLU A 22 27.28 -2.36 1.51
CA GLU A 22 26.80 -1.05 1.09
C GLU A 22 26.15 -0.45 2.34
N ASP A 23 26.84 0.51 2.92
CA ASP A 23 26.31 1.42 3.89
C ASP A 23 25.20 2.17 3.16
N ALA A 24 24.01 1.57 3.19
CA ALA A 24 22.74 2.21 2.91
C ALA A 24 22.54 3.27 4.00
N SER A 25 23.40 4.30 3.94
CA SER A 25 23.14 5.58 4.55
C SER A 25 21.78 5.97 4.01
N TYR A 26 20.81 6.03 4.90
CA TYR A 26 19.51 6.64 4.66
C TYR A 26 19.73 8.14 4.47
N THR A 27 20.46 8.49 3.41
CA THR A 27 20.76 9.88 3.09
C THR A 27 19.45 10.45 2.58
N ALA A 28 18.78 11.21 3.46
CA ALA A 28 17.56 11.91 3.13
C ALA A 28 17.81 12.74 1.86
N GLY A 29 17.07 12.44 0.79
CA GLY A 29 17.20 13.13 -0.50
C GLY A 29 17.63 12.26 -1.68
N VAL A 30 17.98 10.98 -1.49
CA VAL A 30 18.21 10.05 -2.61
C VAL A 30 16.89 9.38 -3.01
N TRP A 31 16.44 9.64 -4.24
CA TRP A 31 15.30 8.96 -4.83
C TRP A 31 15.74 7.59 -5.36
N ASN A 32 15.23 6.53 -4.76
CA ASN A 32 15.44 5.15 -5.21
C ASN A 32 14.26 4.71 -6.06
N ARG A 33 14.52 4.22 -7.27
CA ARG A 33 13.46 3.66 -8.13
C ARG A 33 12.93 2.36 -7.51
N ARG A 34 11.61 2.19 -7.56
CA ARG A 34 10.88 0.98 -7.17
C ARG A 34 10.16 0.39 -8.37
N SER A 35 9.47 -0.74 -8.18
CA SER A 35 8.57 -1.32 -9.18
C SER A 35 7.60 -0.28 -9.73
N ASP A 36 7.37 -0.40 -11.02
CA ASP A 36 6.39 0.44 -11.71
C ASP A 36 4.99 0.08 -11.21
N PHE A 37 4.09 1.06 -11.21
CA PHE A 37 2.72 0.83 -10.77
C PHE A 37 1.95 -0.01 -11.81
N ASP A 38 1.46 -1.18 -11.40
CA ASP A 38 0.79 -2.14 -12.29
C ASP A 38 -0.65 -1.73 -12.68
N GLY A 39 -1.23 -0.78 -11.94
CA GLY A 39 -2.56 -0.26 -12.22
C GLY A 39 -2.57 0.82 -13.31
N LEU A 40 -3.76 1.36 -13.57
CA LEU A 40 -3.92 2.44 -14.55
C LEU A 40 -3.26 3.74 -14.07
N ALA A 41 -2.54 4.43 -14.96
CA ALA A 41 -2.03 5.78 -14.71
C ALA A 41 -3.17 6.72 -14.27
N ARG A 42 -2.92 7.49 -13.21
CA ARG A 42 -3.96 8.24 -12.50
C ARG A 42 -3.46 9.56 -11.91
N ASN A 43 -4.36 10.53 -11.79
CA ASN A 43 -4.20 11.75 -11.01
C ASN A 43 -5.18 11.77 -9.83
N ASP A 44 -4.89 12.59 -8.81
CA ASP A 44 -5.70 12.78 -7.60
C ASP A 44 -6.08 11.49 -6.86
N ALA A 45 -5.21 10.47 -6.88
CA ALA A 45 -5.37 9.27 -6.06
C ALA A 45 -4.97 9.55 -4.61
N ALA A 46 -5.61 8.87 -3.65
CA ALA A 46 -5.24 8.94 -2.25
C ALA A 46 -4.18 7.87 -1.94
N GLY A 47 -3.05 8.30 -1.36
CA GLY A 47 -1.97 7.43 -0.91
C GLY A 47 -1.82 7.42 0.61
N PHE A 48 -1.69 6.24 1.21
CA PHE A 48 -1.48 6.08 2.66
C PHE A 48 -0.72 4.79 2.98
N THR A 49 -0.29 4.62 4.22
CA THR A 49 0.41 3.41 4.69
C THR A 49 -0.32 2.78 5.85
N ILE A 50 -0.33 1.44 5.90
CA ILE A 50 -0.81 0.66 7.06
C ILE A 50 0.23 -0.43 7.32
N GLY A 51 0.91 -0.34 8.47
CA GLY A 51 2.05 -1.22 8.77
C GLY A 51 3.19 -1.07 7.74
N ASN A 52 3.68 -2.19 7.23
CA ASN A 52 4.77 -2.25 6.24
C ASN A 52 4.27 -2.23 4.78
N LYS A 53 3.06 -1.74 4.54
CA LYS A 53 2.45 -1.71 3.20
C LYS A 53 2.01 -0.30 2.83
N GLY A 54 2.23 0.06 1.56
CA GLY A 54 1.70 1.28 0.95
C GLY A 54 0.39 0.99 0.23
N TYR A 55 -0.48 1.98 0.13
CA TYR A 55 -1.77 1.85 -0.54
C TYR A 55 -2.02 3.04 -1.45
N ILE A 56 -2.61 2.77 -2.61
CA ILE A 56 -3.15 3.79 -3.52
C ILE A 56 -4.61 3.45 -3.80
N SER A 57 -5.50 4.43 -3.65
CA SER A 57 -6.93 4.24 -3.87
C SER A 57 -7.53 5.35 -4.72
N GLY A 58 -8.41 4.95 -5.64
CA GLY A 58 -9.17 5.84 -6.49
C GLY A 58 -8.33 6.71 -7.44
N GLY A 59 -8.74 7.97 -7.57
CA GLY A 59 -8.20 8.93 -8.54
C GLY A 59 -8.96 8.93 -9.86
N TYR A 60 -8.36 9.57 -10.87
CA TYR A 60 -8.94 9.74 -12.19
C TYR A 60 -7.97 9.31 -13.29
N ARG A 61 -8.50 8.70 -14.34
CA ARG A 61 -7.75 8.40 -15.56
C ARG A 61 -7.88 9.54 -16.58
N GLY A 62 -6.95 10.49 -16.54
CA GLY A 62 -6.79 11.58 -17.52
C GLY A 62 -7.87 12.67 -17.52
N SER A 63 -9.08 12.38 -17.05
CA SER A 63 -10.20 13.32 -16.94
C SER A 63 -11.00 13.07 -15.67
N LYS A 64 -11.57 14.15 -15.09
CA LYS A 64 -12.42 14.10 -13.89
C LYS A 64 -13.67 13.22 -14.02
N TYR A 65 -14.05 12.81 -15.24
CA TYR A 65 -15.19 11.92 -15.47
C TYR A 65 -14.82 10.43 -15.44
N SER A 66 -13.52 10.12 -15.52
CA SER A 66 -13.00 8.74 -15.53
C SER A 66 -12.53 8.35 -14.13
N ARG A 67 -13.46 8.27 -13.19
CA ARG A 67 -13.18 7.91 -11.79
C ARG A 67 -12.78 6.44 -11.69
N LEU A 68 -11.70 6.18 -10.97
CA LEU A 68 -11.28 4.84 -10.58
C LEU A 68 -11.84 4.54 -9.18
N ASN A 69 -12.31 3.32 -8.97
CA ASN A 69 -12.77 2.81 -7.68
C ASN A 69 -11.87 1.67 -7.16
N ASP A 70 -10.78 1.37 -7.86
CA ASP A 70 -9.83 0.35 -7.44
C ASP A 70 -8.99 0.80 -6.25
N CYS A 71 -8.43 -0.19 -5.56
CA CYS A 71 -7.45 -0.02 -4.50
C CYS A 71 -6.28 -0.96 -4.79
N TRP A 72 -5.07 -0.50 -4.54
CA TRP A 72 -3.82 -1.23 -4.77
C TRP A 72 -2.96 -1.19 -3.52
N GLU A 73 -2.40 -2.34 -3.17
CA GLU A 73 -1.45 -2.53 -2.08
C GLU A 73 -0.05 -2.72 -2.64
N TYR A 74 0.93 -2.03 -2.07
CA TYR A 74 2.34 -2.15 -2.37
C TYR A 74 3.06 -2.89 -1.25
N ASP A 75 3.72 -3.99 -1.60
CA ASP A 75 4.62 -4.71 -0.71
C ASP A 75 6.02 -4.08 -0.76
N ILE A 76 6.41 -3.38 0.31
CA ILE A 76 7.68 -2.63 0.38
C ILE A 76 8.90 -3.58 0.38
N VAL A 77 8.74 -4.80 0.90
CA VAL A 77 9.81 -5.79 1.03
C VAL A 77 10.02 -6.50 -0.30
N ASN A 78 8.93 -6.93 -0.93
CA ASN A 78 8.97 -7.71 -2.15
C ASN A 78 8.93 -6.86 -3.43
N ASP A 79 8.66 -5.56 -3.31
CA ASP A 79 8.69 -4.59 -4.39
C ASP A 79 7.73 -4.94 -5.54
N TYR A 80 6.46 -5.18 -5.20
CA TYR A 80 5.40 -5.37 -6.18
C TYR A 80 4.05 -4.85 -5.70
N TRP A 81 3.13 -4.65 -6.65
CA TRP A 81 1.77 -4.24 -6.39
C TRP A 81 0.80 -5.43 -6.45
N THR A 82 -0.27 -5.36 -5.66
CA THR A 82 -1.39 -6.31 -5.74
C THR A 82 -2.68 -5.53 -5.65
N GLN A 83 -3.61 -5.81 -6.55
CA GLN A 83 -4.92 -5.16 -6.52
C GLN A 83 -5.73 -5.70 -5.33
N CYS A 84 -6.25 -4.79 -4.52
CA CYS A 84 -7.18 -5.09 -3.44
C CYS A 84 -8.61 -5.24 -3.98
N ALA A 85 -9.57 -5.46 -3.08
CA ALA A 85 -10.97 -5.31 -3.42
C ALA A 85 -11.30 -3.87 -3.83
N ASP A 86 -12.11 -3.71 -4.87
CA ASP A 86 -12.60 -2.42 -5.31
C ASP A 86 -13.47 -1.76 -4.24
N MET A 87 -13.39 -0.43 -4.14
CA MET A 87 -14.26 0.35 -3.31
C MET A 87 -15.71 0.26 -3.81
N PRO A 88 -16.69 0.20 -2.89
CA PRO A 88 -18.08 0.17 -3.26
C PRO A 88 -18.43 1.46 -4.01
N VAL A 89 -18.89 1.30 -5.25
CA VAL A 89 -19.55 2.40 -5.95
C VAL A 89 -20.98 2.49 -5.45
N LEU A 90 -21.46 3.71 -5.21
CA LEU A 90 -22.90 3.88 -5.04
C LEU A 90 -23.57 3.33 -6.30
N PRO A 91 -24.63 2.50 -6.17
CA PRO A 91 -25.40 2.11 -7.33
C PRO A 91 -25.83 3.40 -8.03
N VAL A 92 -25.64 3.45 -9.36
CA VAL A 92 -26.30 4.48 -10.15
C VAL A 92 -27.78 4.31 -9.84
N MET A 93 -28.32 5.22 -9.04
CA MET A 93 -29.74 5.28 -8.79
C MET A 93 -30.36 5.54 -10.16
N ARG A 94 -30.87 4.50 -10.82
CA ARG A 94 -31.79 4.71 -11.93
C ARG A 94 -32.87 5.63 -11.39
N GLN A 95 -33.19 6.68 -12.12
CA GLN A 95 -34.14 7.72 -11.70
C GLN A 95 -35.50 7.13 -11.24
N SER A 96 -35.81 5.88 -11.65
CA SER A 96 -36.97 5.09 -11.24
C SER A 96 -36.95 4.58 -9.80
N ASP A 97 -35.80 4.43 -9.16
CA ASP A 97 -35.65 3.70 -7.87
C ASP A 97 -35.59 4.62 -6.64
N SER A 98 -36.09 5.85 -6.78
CA SER A 98 -36.25 6.82 -5.68
C SER A 98 -37.07 6.31 -4.48
N ARG A 99 -37.86 5.24 -4.68
CA ARG A 99 -38.60 4.55 -3.62
C ARG A 99 -37.70 3.79 -2.63
N LEU A 100 -36.51 3.35 -3.06
CA LEU A 100 -35.59 2.60 -2.21
C LEU A 100 -34.72 3.51 -1.34
N ALA A 101 -34.27 4.67 -1.87
CA ALA A 101 -33.53 5.67 -1.08
C ALA A 101 -34.34 6.21 0.10
N LYS A 102 -35.65 6.45 -0.09
CA LYS A 102 -36.52 6.87 1.03
C LYS A 102 -36.64 5.81 2.12
N LYS A 103 -36.51 4.52 1.80
CA LYS A 103 -36.64 3.44 2.79
C LYS A 103 -35.39 3.30 3.68
N VAL A 104 -34.21 3.59 3.16
CA VAL A 104 -32.94 3.54 3.92
C VAL A 104 -32.80 4.73 4.89
N ILE A 105 -33.33 5.90 4.51
CA ILE A 105 -33.18 7.14 5.31
C ILE A 105 -34.32 7.30 6.35
N SER A 106 -35.39 6.51 6.25
CA SER A 106 -36.58 6.64 7.13
C SER A 106 -36.66 5.65 8.29
N GLN A 107 -35.61 4.84 8.53
CA GLN A 107 -35.55 4.02 9.73
C GLN A 107 -34.73 4.75 10.80
N PRO A 108 -35.34 5.44 11.77
CA PRO A 108 -34.63 5.80 12.99
C PRO A 108 -34.26 4.50 13.70
N ASP A 109 -32.95 4.29 13.87
CA ASP A 109 -32.42 3.25 14.75
C ASP A 109 -33.00 3.47 16.16
N THR A 110 -33.98 2.66 16.50
CA THR A 110 -34.69 2.69 17.79
C THR A 110 -34.38 1.46 18.62
N THR A 111 -33.20 0.84 18.42
CA THR A 111 -32.73 -0.20 19.34
C THR A 111 -31.88 0.39 20.47
N VAL A 112 -32.50 1.29 21.25
CA VAL A 112 -32.01 1.59 22.59
C VAL A 112 -32.26 0.35 23.45
N ARG A 113 -31.20 -0.38 23.78
CA ARG A 113 -31.25 -1.50 24.74
C ARG A 113 -31.53 -0.90 26.13
N PRO A 114 -32.54 -1.37 26.90
CA PRO A 114 -32.72 -0.89 28.26
C PRO A 114 -31.58 -1.40 29.15
N MET A 115 -30.92 -0.47 29.82
CA MET A 115 -29.96 -0.73 30.89
C MET A 115 -30.76 -1.19 32.10
N VAL A 116 -30.65 -2.47 32.44
CA VAL A 116 -31.25 -3.04 33.66
C VAL A 116 -30.51 -2.44 34.86
N THR A 117 -31.27 -1.87 35.80
CA THR A 117 -30.81 -1.60 37.17
C THR A 117 -31.20 -2.74 38.08
#